data_AF-A0A9W6GZY1-F1
#
_entry.id   AF-A0A9W6GZY1-F1
#
_cell.length_a   1.000
_cell.length_b   1.000
_cell.length_c   1.000
_cell.angle_alpha   90.00
_cell.angle_beta   90.00
_cell.angle_gamma   90.00
#
_symmetry.space_group_name_H-M   'P 1'
#
loop_
_entity.id
_entity.type
_entity.pdbx_description
1 polymer ?
#
loop_
_entity_poly.entity_id
_entity_poly.type
_entity_poly.pdbx_seq_one_letter_code
_entity_poly.pdbx_strand_id
1 'polypeptide(L)'
;MTENIRHTLNTGSVGPTRSQFSNDNRASPLSMGRSLFPEDALAHIYKPSRSVMTSGTARTKGWKLRFEPRSAPFIEPLMGWTGSEDTLTQVELSFPTLKSAVHYAERQGLSYVIERGRQAPRHTSTPGAHINHPFSDATLAKLGLSHLQRKYGQAMEDAANRNDPAGPETWASPMDVLADAALSLEAKRSILMNWAYTEYLIDLATNEGMPENNRPTRLDEVEQALLALECRVAADDARSTRKVA
;
A
#
# COMPACT_ATOMS: atom_id res chain seq x y z
N MET A 1 -54.71 -35.62 46.01
CA MET A 1 -53.52 -35.43 46.87
C MET A 1 -52.33 -35.62 45.96
N THR A 2 -51.66 -34.54 45.58
CA THR A 2 -50.55 -34.58 44.62
C THR A 2 -49.38 -33.79 45.20
N GLU A 3 -48.25 -34.46 45.36
CA GLU A 3 -46.90 -33.90 45.60
C GLU A 3 -46.59 -32.81 44.55
N ASN A 4 -45.72 -31.82 44.76
CA ASN A 4 -44.30 -32.00 45.05
C ASN A 4 -43.62 -30.66 45.37
N ILE A 5 -42.55 -30.77 46.15
CA ILE A 5 -41.69 -29.69 46.67
C ILE A 5 -40.70 -29.23 45.60
N ARG A 6 -40.41 -27.92 45.52
CA ARG A 6 -39.06 -27.33 45.46
C ARG A 6 -39.09 -25.80 45.36
N HIS A 7 -38.68 -25.15 46.45
CA HIS A 7 -38.12 -23.81 46.45
C HIS A 7 -36.80 -23.79 45.67
N THR A 8 -36.63 -22.81 44.79
CA THR A 8 -35.30 -22.37 44.33
C THR A 8 -35.26 -20.85 44.32
N LEU A 9 -34.56 -20.29 45.31
CA LEU A 9 -34.05 -18.93 45.30
C LEU A 9 -32.99 -18.84 44.19
N ASN A 10 -33.26 -18.06 43.15
CA ASN A 10 -32.24 -17.72 42.15
C ASN A 10 -31.63 -16.36 42.50
N THR A 11 -30.56 -16.39 43.28
CA THR A 11 -29.59 -15.31 43.38
C THR A 11 -28.71 -15.32 42.14
N GLY A 12 -28.91 -14.35 41.26
CA GLY A 12 -28.06 -14.12 40.09
C GLY A 12 -27.75 -12.64 39.94
N SER A 13 -26.90 -12.12 40.83
CA SER A 13 -26.27 -10.81 40.66
C SER A 13 -25.34 -10.89 39.45
N VAL A 14 -25.82 -10.41 38.30
CA VAL A 14 -24.98 -10.23 37.10
C VAL A 14 -24.30 -8.88 37.26
N GLY A 15 -23.15 -8.88 37.94
CA GLY A 15 -22.21 -7.76 37.83
C GLY A 15 -21.73 -7.62 36.39
N PRO A 16 -21.50 -6.40 35.88
CA PRO A 16 -20.96 -6.24 34.53
C PRO A 16 -19.58 -6.87 34.48
N THR A 17 -19.38 -7.80 33.54
CA THR A 17 -18.09 -8.39 33.19
C THR A 17 -17.17 -7.27 32.70
N ARG A 18 -16.47 -6.63 33.65
CA ARG A 18 -15.42 -5.66 33.39
C ARG A 18 -14.32 -6.39 32.62
N SER A 19 -14.20 -6.08 31.33
CA SER A 19 -13.23 -6.72 30.45
C SER A 19 -11.84 -6.56 31.06
N GLN A 20 -11.19 -7.69 31.31
CA GLN A 20 -9.82 -7.80 31.79
C GLN A 20 -8.86 -7.45 30.65
N PHE A 21 -8.68 -6.16 30.40
CA PHE A 21 -7.45 -5.65 29.82
C PHE A 21 -6.78 -4.86 30.94
N SER A 22 -5.83 -5.49 31.65
CA SER A 22 -4.98 -4.75 32.58
C SER A 22 -4.21 -3.72 31.77
N ASN A 23 -4.68 -2.48 31.82
CA ASN A 23 -3.92 -1.34 31.33
C ASN A 23 -2.89 -1.01 32.41
N ASP A 24 -1.67 -1.54 32.28
CA ASP A 24 -0.58 -1.38 33.27
C ASP A 24 0.02 0.05 33.30
N ASN A 25 -0.57 0.97 32.53
CA ASN A 25 -0.28 2.39 32.58
C ASN A 25 -0.82 2.96 33.91
N ARG A 26 -0.11 2.72 35.02
CA ARG A 26 -0.44 3.30 36.33
C ARG A 26 -0.54 4.81 36.18
N ALA A 27 -1.74 5.35 36.43
CA ALA A 27 -1.99 6.78 36.54
C ALA A 27 -0.92 7.38 37.48
N SER A 28 0.03 8.11 36.90
CA SER A 28 1.08 8.75 37.68
C SER A 28 0.43 9.94 38.38
N PRO A 29 0.47 10.00 39.72
CA PRO A 29 -0.06 11.16 40.43
C PRO A 29 0.72 12.38 39.97
N LEU A 30 0.01 13.40 39.51
CA LEU A 30 0.62 14.64 39.02
C LEU A 30 1.45 15.27 40.14
N SER A 31 2.63 15.80 39.81
CA SER A 31 3.52 16.47 40.78
C SER A 31 2.87 17.66 41.49
N MET A 32 1.73 18.15 41.01
CA MET A 32 0.94 19.19 41.65
C MET A 32 -0.54 19.08 41.24
N GLY A 33 -1.44 18.93 42.23
CA GLY A 33 -2.88 18.96 42.04
C GLY A 33 -3.55 17.62 41.67
N ARG A 34 -4.85 17.53 41.95
CA ARG A 34 -5.72 16.42 41.52
C ARG A 34 -5.90 16.48 40.00
N SER A 35 -5.91 15.34 39.31
CA SER A 35 -6.21 15.29 37.88
C SER A 35 -7.55 16.00 37.62
N LEU A 36 -7.61 16.79 36.54
CA LEU A 36 -8.86 17.44 36.11
C LEU A 36 -9.88 16.43 35.62
N PHE A 37 -9.42 15.20 35.33
CA PHE A 37 -10.23 14.11 34.84
C PHE A 37 -10.55 13.12 35.98
N PRO A 38 -11.77 12.57 35.96
CA PRO A 38 -12.14 11.45 36.82
C PRO A 38 -11.15 10.27 36.70
N GLU A 39 -10.93 9.55 37.81
CA GLU A 39 -9.99 8.43 37.89
C GLU A 39 -10.36 7.24 37.00
N ASP A 40 -11.64 7.14 36.62
CA ASP A 40 -12.19 6.11 35.74
C ASP A 40 -12.13 6.48 34.26
N ALA A 41 -11.57 7.65 33.91
CA ALA A 41 -11.46 8.09 32.53
C ALA A 41 -10.37 7.30 31.77
N LEU A 42 -10.79 6.52 30.78
CA LEU A 42 -9.92 5.80 29.84
C LEU A 42 -9.82 6.56 28.51
N ALA A 43 -8.59 6.80 28.05
CA ALA A 43 -8.30 7.51 26.81
C ALA A 43 -7.83 6.55 25.70
N HIS A 44 -8.44 6.59 24.53
CA HIS A 44 -8.03 5.84 23.36
C HIS A 44 -7.24 6.74 22.40
N ILE A 45 -5.97 6.40 22.18
CA ILE A 45 -5.09 7.08 21.22
C ILE A 45 -5.09 6.26 19.94
N TYR A 46 -5.61 6.82 18.86
CA TYR A 46 -5.75 6.11 17.59
C TYR A 46 -5.44 7.00 16.39
N LYS A 47 -5.19 6.36 15.25
CA LYS A 47 -5.06 7.03 13.96
C LYS A 47 -6.37 6.84 13.18
N PRO A 48 -7.08 7.91 12.78
CA PRO A 48 -8.35 7.79 12.06
C PRO A 48 -8.14 7.04 10.74
N SER A 49 -9.02 6.08 10.49
CA SER A 49 -9.07 5.34 9.23
C SER A 49 -9.56 6.25 8.09
N ARG A 50 -9.22 5.88 6.85
CA ARG A 50 -9.80 6.53 5.67
C ARG A 50 -11.30 6.25 5.66
N SER A 51 -12.12 7.27 5.40
CA SER A 51 -13.53 7.05 5.12
C SER A 51 -13.67 6.12 3.91
N VAL A 52 -14.48 5.08 4.03
CA VAL A 52 -14.64 4.05 3.00
C VAL A 52 -15.17 4.66 1.70
N MET A 53 -16.06 5.65 1.79
CA MET A 53 -16.74 6.26 0.65
C MET A 53 -15.90 7.30 -0.09
N THR A 54 -14.80 7.78 0.50
CA THR A 54 -14.00 8.86 -0.07
C THR A 54 -12.54 8.46 -0.23
N SER A 55 -11.92 8.85 -1.33
CA SER A 55 -10.49 8.61 -1.59
C SER A 55 -9.56 9.55 -0.82
N GLY A 56 -10.07 10.63 -0.22
CA GLY A 56 -9.27 11.66 0.46
C GLY A 56 -8.49 11.14 1.68
N THR A 57 -7.18 11.37 1.70
CA THR A 57 -6.26 10.97 2.78
C THR A 57 -5.81 12.12 3.68
N ALA A 58 -6.29 13.34 3.45
CA ALA A 58 -5.87 14.52 4.22
C ALA A 58 -6.16 14.38 5.73
N ARG A 59 -7.31 13.80 6.09
CA ARG A 59 -7.77 13.65 7.49
C ARG A 59 -7.16 12.47 8.23
N THR A 60 -6.35 11.62 7.58
CA THR A 60 -5.80 10.39 8.18
C THR A 60 -4.38 10.55 8.74
N LYS A 61 -3.75 11.72 8.55
CA LYS A 61 -2.34 11.93 8.92
C LYS A 61 -2.13 12.21 10.41
N GLY A 62 -3.12 12.76 11.11
CA GLY A 62 -3.03 13.10 12.53
C GLY A 62 -3.35 11.93 13.46
N TRP A 63 -2.93 12.05 14.72
CA TRP A 63 -3.33 11.19 15.83
C TRP A 63 -4.49 11.83 16.58
N LYS A 64 -5.41 11.02 17.08
CA LYS A 64 -6.56 11.48 17.86
C LYS A 64 -6.61 10.78 19.20
N LEU A 65 -7.00 11.51 20.22
CA LEU A 65 -7.30 11.01 21.56
C LEU A 65 -8.78 11.24 21.84
N ARG A 66 -9.51 10.15 22.12
CA ARG A 66 -10.92 10.15 22.52
C ARG A 66 -11.06 9.48 23.89
N PHE A 67 -12.11 9.81 24.64
CA PHE A 67 -12.43 9.13 25.89
C PHE A 67 -13.42 7.99 25.67
N GLU A 68 -13.28 6.91 26.45
CA GLU A 68 -14.26 5.83 26.51
C GLU A 68 -15.52 6.32 27.23
N PRO A 69 -16.73 6.08 26.68
CA PRO A 69 -17.97 6.47 27.35
C PRO A 69 -18.13 5.70 28.66
N ARG A 70 -18.31 6.43 29.76
CA ARG A 70 -18.47 5.85 31.11
C ARG A 70 -19.93 5.50 31.42
N SER A 71 -20.86 6.23 30.81
CA SER A 71 -22.30 6.03 30.96
C SER A 71 -22.95 5.75 29.60
N ALA A 72 -23.94 4.87 29.58
CA ALA A 72 -24.72 4.61 28.38
C ALA A 72 -25.59 5.83 28.02
N PRO A 73 -25.74 6.17 26.73
CA PRO A 73 -26.71 7.18 26.32
C PRO A 73 -28.14 6.76 26.68
N PHE A 74 -28.98 7.72 27.07
CA PHE A 74 -30.39 7.49 27.35
C PHE A 74 -31.27 8.26 26.36
N ILE A 75 -32.50 7.79 26.17
CA ILE A 75 -33.48 8.49 25.35
C ILE A 75 -34.37 9.32 26.28
N GLU A 76 -34.45 10.62 26.01
CA GLU A 76 -35.27 11.54 26.78
C GLU A 76 -36.76 11.28 26.50
N PRO A 77 -37.61 11.15 27.53
CA PRO A 77 -38.98 10.66 27.39
C PRO A 77 -39.95 11.62 26.68
N LEU A 78 -39.70 12.93 26.70
CA LEU A 78 -40.61 13.92 26.11
C LEU A 78 -40.38 14.09 24.60
N MET A 79 -39.14 14.30 24.19
CA MET A 79 -38.73 14.67 22.84
C MET A 79 -38.07 13.52 22.06
N GLY A 80 -37.70 12.44 22.75
CA GLY A 80 -37.02 11.29 22.14
C GLY A 80 -35.56 11.56 21.75
N TRP A 81 -34.94 12.61 22.29
CA TRP A 81 -33.55 12.94 21.99
C TRP A 81 -32.58 12.03 22.75
N THR A 82 -31.45 11.71 22.13
CA THR A 82 -30.37 10.97 22.79
C THR A 82 -29.59 11.90 23.71
N GLY A 83 -29.75 11.73 25.01
CA GLY A 83 -28.97 12.39 26.06
C GLY A 83 -27.82 11.53 26.54
N SER A 84 -26.81 12.15 27.11
CA SER A 84 -25.72 11.48 27.83
C SER A 84 -25.32 12.32 29.05
N GLU A 85 -24.99 11.66 30.15
CA GLU A 85 -24.48 12.31 31.37
C GLU A 85 -22.95 12.53 31.31
N ASP A 86 -22.26 11.78 30.45
CA ASP A 86 -20.81 11.83 30.33
C ASP A 86 -20.35 12.87 29.29
N THR A 87 -19.83 14.00 29.79
CA THR A 87 -19.34 15.10 28.96
C THR A 87 -18.03 14.78 28.24
N LEU A 88 -17.25 13.81 28.72
CA LEU A 88 -15.97 13.45 28.12
C LEU A 88 -16.12 12.81 26.74
N THR A 89 -17.29 12.23 26.46
CA THR A 89 -17.63 11.63 25.16
C THR A 89 -17.61 12.63 24.00
N GLN A 90 -17.78 13.92 24.29
CA GLN A 90 -17.79 14.99 23.30
C GLN A 90 -16.38 15.53 23.02
N VAL A 91 -15.38 15.20 23.85
CA VAL A 91 -14.04 15.74 23.76
C VAL A 91 -13.16 14.85 22.88
N GLU A 92 -12.69 15.40 21.77
CA GLU A 92 -11.71 14.76 20.88
C GLU A 92 -10.52 15.69 20.66
N LEU A 93 -9.32 15.20 20.99
CA LEU A 93 -8.08 15.98 20.85
C LEU A 93 -7.26 15.49 19.67
N SER A 94 -6.76 16.43 18.85
CA SER A 94 -5.93 16.12 17.68
C SER A 94 -4.47 16.45 17.96
N PHE A 95 -3.59 15.49 17.63
CA PHE A 95 -2.15 15.58 17.83
C PHE A 95 -1.39 15.29 16.53
N PRO A 96 -0.23 15.92 16.31
CA PRO A 96 0.61 15.62 15.15
C PRO A 96 1.34 14.28 15.28
N THR A 97 1.69 13.85 16.50
CA THR A 97 2.49 12.65 16.75
C THR A 97 1.90 11.78 17.86
N LEU A 98 2.20 10.47 17.83
CA LEU A 98 1.87 9.55 18.93
C LEU A 98 2.49 10.02 20.24
N LYS A 99 3.78 10.41 20.20
CA LYS A 99 4.53 10.85 21.39
C LYS A 99 3.89 12.06 22.05
N SER A 100 3.40 13.03 21.28
CA SER A 100 2.69 14.18 21.83
C SER A 100 1.37 13.80 22.52
N ALA A 101 0.65 12.81 21.99
CA ALA A 101 -0.60 12.32 22.59
C ALA A 101 -0.33 11.56 23.90
N VAL A 102 0.68 10.68 23.92
CA VAL A 102 1.09 9.92 25.11
C VAL A 102 1.56 10.87 26.22
N HIS A 103 2.44 11.81 25.89
CA HIS A 103 2.94 12.78 26.87
C HIS A 103 1.82 13.65 27.45
N TYR A 104 0.79 13.99 26.66
CA TYR A 104 -0.39 14.67 27.19
C TYR A 104 -1.16 13.80 28.18
N ALA A 105 -1.40 12.52 27.85
CA ALA A 105 -2.09 11.59 28.74
C ALA A 105 -1.32 11.39 30.06
N GLU A 106 -0.01 11.18 29.99
CA GLU A 106 0.88 11.06 31.16
C GLU A 106 0.84 12.33 32.03
N ARG A 107 0.91 13.52 31.41
CA ARG A 107 0.83 14.82 32.10
C ARG A 107 -0.52 15.11 32.75
N GLN A 108 -1.58 14.41 32.36
CA GLN A 108 -2.91 14.56 32.94
C GLN A 108 -3.27 13.41 33.89
N GLY A 109 -2.38 12.42 34.06
CA GLY A 109 -2.63 11.23 34.87
C GLY A 109 -3.68 10.30 34.28
N LEU A 110 -3.91 10.37 32.96
CA LEU A 110 -4.94 9.59 32.27
C LEU A 110 -4.45 8.18 31.98
N SER A 111 -5.32 7.19 32.23
CA SER A 111 -5.11 5.83 31.76
C SER A 111 -5.40 5.78 30.25
N TYR A 112 -4.46 5.32 29.43
CA TYR A 112 -4.61 5.35 27.97
C TYR A 112 -4.36 4.00 27.28
N VAL A 113 -5.00 3.77 26.14
CA VAL A 113 -4.83 2.59 25.28
C VAL A 113 -4.42 3.06 23.88
N ILE A 114 -3.39 2.43 23.31
CA ILE A 114 -2.90 2.78 21.96
C ILE A 114 -3.48 1.80 20.95
N GLU A 115 -4.37 2.29 20.08
CA GLU A 115 -4.90 1.53 18.96
C GLU A 115 -4.03 1.75 17.72
N ARG A 116 -3.20 0.75 17.40
CA ARG A 116 -2.49 0.71 16.11
C ARG A 116 -3.49 0.32 15.04
N GLY A 117 -4.02 1.32 14.32
CA GLY A 117 -4.93 1.08 13.21
C GLY A 117 -4.34 0.07 12.23
N ARG A 118 -5.18 -0.86 11.75
CA ARG A 118 -4.81 -1.79 10.68
C ARG A 118 -4.40 -0.96 9.47
N GLN A 119 -3.10 -0.83 9.24
CA GLN A 119 -2.62 -0.24 8.01
C GLN A 119 -3.15 -1.16 6.91
N ALA A 120 -4.03 -0.63 6.05
CA ALA A 120 -4.34 -1.33 4.81
C ALA A 120 -3.00 -1.70 4.18
N PRO A 121 -2.82 -2.93 3.67
CA PRO A 121 -1.58 -3.32 3.02
C PRO A 121 -1.27 -2.18 2.08
N ARG A 122 -0.17 -1.48 2.38
CA ARG A 122 0.34 -0.47 1.46
C ARG A 122 0.52 -1.29 0.21
N HIS A 123 -0.21 -0.96 -0.86
CA HIS A 123 0.22 -1.34 -2.17
C HIS A 123 1.60 -0.69 -2.26
N THR A 124 2.63 -1.42 -1.83
CA THR A 124 3.98 -1.18 -2.28
C THR A 124 3.81 -1.41 -3.76
N SER A 125 3.61 -0.32 -4.49
CA SER A 125 4.14 -0.26 -5.84
C SER A 125 5.63 -0.49 -5.67
N THR A 126 6.03 -1.76 -5.54
CA THR A 126 7.32 -2.19 -6.02
C THR A 126 7.37 -1.67 -7.45
N PRO A 127 8.35 -0.85 -7.84
CA PRO A 127 8.49 -0.40 -9.23
C PRO A 127 8.94 -1.53 -10.17
N GLY A 128 8.32 -2.71 -10.05
CA GLY A 128 8.63 -3.92 -10.79
C GLY A 128 7.64 -5.02 -10.43
N ALA A 129 7.20 -5.78 -11.43
CA ALA A 129 6.30 -6.94 -11.37
C ALA A 129 4.77 -6.66 -11.40
N HIS A 130 4.30 -6.12 -12.53
CA HIS A 130 3.41 -6.80 -13.50
C HIS A 130 2.89 -5.75 -14.48
N ILE A 131 3.80 -5.30 -15.34
CA ILE A 131 3.44 -4.61 -16.56
C ILE A 131 2.94 -5.67 -17.54
N ASN A 132 1.66 -6.03 -17.45
CA ASN A 132 0.98 -6.57 -18.62
C ASN A 132 1.05 -5.46 -19.66
N HIS A 133 2.01 -5.55 -20.58
CA HIS A 133 2.26 -4.55 -21.61
C HIS A 133 1.40 -4.87 -22.83
N PRO A 134 0.19 -4.30 -22.98
CA PRO A 134 -0.52 -4.35 -24.26
C PRO A 134 0.34 -3.73 -25.37
N PHE A 135 1.23 -2.80 -25.00
CA PHE A 135 2.23 -2.24 -25.89
C PHE A 135 3.16 -3.30 -26.49
N SER A 136 3.68 -4.25 -25.70
CA SER A 136 4.60 -5.29 -26.21
C SER A 136 3.97 -6.12 -27.33
N ASP A 137 2.66 -6.34 -27.27
CA ASP A 137 1.91 -7.01 -28.33
C ASP A 137 1.81 -6.11 -29.57
N ALA A 138 1.45 -4.83 -29.39
CA ALA A 138 1.32 -3.88 -30.48
C ALA A 138 2.64 -3.60 -31.22
N THR A 139 3.76 -3.44 -30.51
CA THR A 139 5.09 -3.21 -31.11
C THR A 139 5.56 -4.44 -31.88
N LEU A 140 5.42 -5.64 -31.28
CA LEU A 140 5.78 -6.88 -31.96
C LEU A 140 4.89 -7.13 -33.17
N ALA A 141 3.59 -6.82 -33.08
CA ALA A 141 2.68 -6.90 -34.20
C ALA A 141 3.08 -5.93 -35.33
N LYS A 142 3.44 -4.68 -35.01
CA LYS A 142 3.94 -3.68 -35.97
C LYS A 142 5.20 -4.18 -36.69
N LEU A 143 6.10 -4.85 -35.98
CA LEU A 143 7.35 -5.39 -36.53
C LEU A 143 7.20 -6.75 -37.22
N GLY A 144 6.00 -7.35 -37.25
CA GLY A 144 5.79 -8.71 -37.75
C GLY A 144 6.42 -9.81 -36.87
N LEU A 145 6.79 -9.48 -35.63
CA LEU A 145 7.41 -10.35 -34.63
C LEU A 145 6.40 -10.91 -33.62
N SER A 146 5.10 -10.90 -33.94
CA SER A 146 4.01 -11.38 -33.07
C SER A 146 4.23 -12.81 -32.57
N HIS A 147 4.81 -13.69 -33.40
CA HIS A 147 5.14 -15.07 -33.01
C HIS A 147 6.15 -15.16 -31.84
N LEU A 148 6.92 -14.10 -31.59
CA LEU A 148 7.87 -14.01 -30.49
C LEU A 148 7.27 -13.42 -29.21
N GLN A 149 5.99 -13.00 -29.22
CA GLN A 149 5.30 -12.41 -28.06
C GLN A 149 5.49 -13.24 -26.79
N ARG A 150 5.29 -14.55 -26.87
CA ARG A 150 5.46 -15.45 -25.71
C ARG A 150 6.91 -15.50 -25.21
N LYS A 151 7.88 -15.52 -26.13
CA LYS A 151 9.32 -15.56 -25.78
C LYS A 151 9.77 -14.25 -25.12
N TYR A 152 9.30 -13.11 -25.62
CA TYR A 152 9.61 -11.81 -25.04
C TYR A 152 8.88 -11.57 -23.72
N GLY A 153 7.62 -12.02 -23.60
CA GLY A 153 6.89 -12.00 -22.34
C GLY A 153 7.60 -12.79 -21.24
N GLN A 154 8.02 -14.02 -21.55
CA GLN A 154 8.80 -14.85 -20.63
C GLN A 154 10.14 -14.19 -20.27
N ALA A 155 10.88 -13.67 -21.26
CA ALA A 155 12.16 -13.01 -21.02
C ALA A 155 12.04 -11.79 -20.07
N MET A 156 10.96 -11.01 -20.15
CA MET A 156 10.71 -9.88 -19.23
C MET A 156 10.27 -10.32 -17.84
N GLU A 157 9.44 -11.37 -17.74
CA GLU A 157 9.00 -11.90 -16.45
C GLU A 157 10.19 -12.50 -15.67
N ASP A 158 11.08 -13.18 -16.38
CA ASP A 158 12.31 -13.73 -15.81
C ASP A 158 13.38 -12.64 -15.56
N ALA A 159 13.28 -11.46 -16.18
CA ALA A 159 14.28 -10.38 -15.99
C ALA A 159 14.35 -9.88 -14.54
N ALA A 160 13.20 -9.85 -13.86
CA ALA A 160 13.13 -9.52 -12.43
C ALA A 160 13.87 -10.56 -11.56
N ASN A 161 13.86 -11.82 -11.97
CA ASN A 161 14.58 -12.90 -11.27
C ASN A 161 16.08 -12.90 -11.59
N ARG A 162 16.46 -12.48 -12.81
CA ARG A 162 17.86 -12.41 -13.26
C ARG A 162 18.58 -11.14 -12.80
N ASN A 163 17.87 -10.17 -12.23
CA ASN A 163 18.38 -8.82 -11.89
C ASN A 163 19.04 -8.13 -13.10
N ASP A 164 18.41 -8.27 -14.28
CA ASP A 164 18.91 -7.63 -15.50
C ASP A 164 18.90 -6.09 -15.30
N PRO A 165 19.94 -5.36 -15.74
CA PRO A 165 20.05 -3.92 -15.52
C PRO A 165 18.90 -3.17 -16.20
N ALA A 166 18.33 -2.22 -15.46
CA ALA A 166 17.17 -1.47 -15.91
C ALA A 166 17.56 -0.32 -16.84
N GLY A 167 17.40 -0.52 -18.14
CA GLY A 167 17.16 0.58 -19.08
C GLY A 167 18.33 1.55 -19.33
N PRO A 168 18.04 2.82 -19.66
CA PRO A 168 18.96 3.75 -20.33
C PRO A 168 20.07 4.33 -19.46
N GLU A 169 20.14 4.00 -18.16
CA GLU A 169 21.20 4.52 -17.29
C GLU A 169 22.57 3.85 -17.55
N THR A 170 22.57 2.68 -18.19
CA THR A 170 23.81 1.92 -18.48
C THR A 170 24.27 2.07 -19.93
N TRP A 171 23.35 2.29 -20.88
CA TRP A 171 23.66 2.38 -22.32
C TRP A 171 23.07 3.65 -22.95
N ALA A 172 23.86 4.31 -23.80
CA ALA A 172 23.45 5.56 -24.46
C ALA A 172 22.64 5.31 -25.75
N SER A 173 22.86 4.17 -26.42
CA SER A 173 22.11 3.73 -27.60
C SER A 173 21.53 2.32 -27.39
N PRO A 174 20.35 2.00 -27.93
CA PRO A 174 19.81 0.64 -27.87
C PRO A 174 20.69 -0.36 -28.63
N MET A 175 21.44 0.11 -29.62
CA MET A 175 22.41 -0.70 -30.37
C MET A 175 23.61 -1.12 -29.51
N ASP A 176 23.98 -0.35 -28.50
CA ASP A 176 25.10 -0.68 -27.60
C ASP A 176 24.79 -1.93 -26.77
N VAL A 177 23.51 -2.14 -26.44
CA VAL A 177 23.02 -3.35 -25.74
C VAL A 177 23.30 -4.62 -26.56
N LEU A 178 23.30 -4.52 -27.89
CA LEU A 178 23.60 -5.64 -28.78
C LEU A 178 25.10 -5.95 -28.84
N ALA A 179 25.93 -4.90 -28.80
CA ALA A 179 27.39 -5.00 -28.86
C ALA A 179 27.97 -5.65 -27.59
N ASP A 180 27.28 -5.53 -26.46
CA ASP A 180 27.71 -6.16 -25.22
C ASP A 180 27.70 -7.70 -25.31
N ALA A 181 28.87 -8.30 -25.11
CA ALA A 181 29.04 -9.75 -25.14
C ALA A 181 28.76 -10.42 -23.78
N ALA A 182 28.70 -9.65 -22.68
CA ALA A 182 28.45 -10.17 -21.34
C ALA A 182 26.96 -10.48 -21.10
N LEU A 183 26.08 -9.89 -21.90
CA LEU A 183 24.64 -9.98 -21.70
C LEU A 183 24.03 -11.19 -22.42
N SER A 184 23.15 -11.91 -21.71
CA SER A 184 22.41 -13.03 -22.30
C SER A 184 21.41 -12.54 -23.36
N LEU A 185 21.03 -13.44 -24.26
CA LEU A 185 20.06 -13.14 -25.33
C LEU A 185 18.70 -12.72 -24.76
N GLU A 186 18.24 -13.39 -23.70
CA GLU A 186 16.98 -13.06 -23.02
C GLU A 186 17.06 -11.70 -22.31
N ALA A 187 18.21 -11.39 -21.71
CA ALA A 187 18.43 -10.09 -21.09
C ALA A 187 18.44 -8.98 -22.16
N LYS A 188 19.08 -9.19 -23.33
CA LYS A 188 18.99 -8.26 -24.48
C LYS A 188 17.54 -8.01 -24.91
N ARG A 189 16.74 -9.07 -25.03
CA ARG A 189 15.31 -8.98 -25.38
C ARG A 189 14.52 -8.16 -24.36
N SER A 190 14.75 -8.39 -23.06
CA SER A 190 14.05 -7.69 -21.99
C SER A 190 14.42 -6.20 -21.91
N ILE A 191 15.69 -5.87 -22.08
CA ILE A 191 16.19 -4.49 -22.01
C ILE A 191 15.68 -3.67 -23.20
N LEU A 192 15.77 -4.22 -24.41
CA LEU A 192 15.24 -3.55 -25.61
C LEU A 192 13.72 -3.36 -25.53
N MET A 193 12.98 -4.30 -24.93
CA MET A 193 11.55 -4.12 -24.72
C MET A 193 11.22 -3.02 -23.71
N ASN A 194 11.98 -2.93 -22.62
CA ASN A 194 11.83 -1.85 -21.67
C ASN A 194 12.10 -0.48 -22.34
N TRP A 195 13.15 -0.40 -23.15
CA TRP A 195 13.45 0.79 -23.96
C TRP A 195 12.32 1.14 -24.94
N ALA A 196 11.82 0.16 -25.68
CA ALA A 196 10.72 0.38 -26.62
C ALA A 196 9.50 0.98 -25.90
N TYR A 197 9.20 0.49 -24.71
CA TYR A 197 8.11 1.01 -23.89
C TYR A 197 8.34 2.45 -23.44
N THR A 198 9.54 2.76 -22.93
CA THR A 198 9.87 4.13 -22.52
C THR A 198 9.77 5.12 -23.68
N GLU A 199 10.26 4.77 -24.86
CA GLU A 199 10.21 5.65 -26.04
C GLU A 199 8.80 5.77 -26.63
N TYR A 200 7.99 4.71 -26.56
CA TYR A 200 6.58 4.78 -26.93
C TYR A 200 5.76 5.68 -26.01
N LEU A 201 6.02 5.66 -24.70
CA LEU A 201 5.36 6.58 -23.78
C LEU A 201 5.70 8.04 -24.10
N ILE A 202 6.95 8.31 -24.49
CA ILE A 202 7.38 9.63 -24.95
C ILE A 202 6.67 10.01 -26.26
N ASP A 203 6.50 9.07 -27.19
CA ASP A 203 5.79 9.30 -28.46
C ASP A 203 4.31 9.60 -28.24
N LEU A 204 3.66 8.81 -27.40
CA LEU A 204 2.26 9.00 -27.03
C LEU A 204 2.07 10.37 -26.35
N ALA A 205 2.94 10.73 -25.40
CA ALA A 205 2.91 12.04 -24.74
C ALA A 205 3.15 13.21 -25.72
N THR A 206 4.05 13.01 -26.69
CA THR A 206 4.31 13.98 -27.76
C THR A 206 3.09 14.17 -28.65
N ASN A 207 2.42 13.09 -29.03
CA ASN A 207 1.18 13.10 -29.82
C ASN A 207 -0.02 13.69 -29.07
N GLU A 208 -0.08 13.54 -27.74
CA GLU A 208 -1.12 14.10 -26.86
C GLU A 208 -0.88 15.59 -26.50
N GLY A 209 0.20 16.20 -26.98
CA GLY A 209 0.44 17.64 -26.85
C GLY A 209 1.11 18.09 -25.54
N MET A 210 1.71 17.17 -24.79
CA MET A 210 2.57 17.47 -23.63
C MET A 210 3.99 16.91 -23.85
N PRO A 211 4.86 17.62 -24.58
CA PRO A 211 6.24 17.18 -24.73
C PRO A 211 7.00 17.41 -23.42
N GLU A 212 7.08 16.40 -22.55
CA GLU A 212 7.93 16.46 -21.35
C GLU A 212 9.43 16.53 -21.71
N ASN A 213 9.80 16.07 -22.91
CA ASN A 213 11.17 16.05 -23.40
C ASN A 213 11.29 16.85 -24.71
N ASN A 214 12.22 17.81 -24.78
CA ASN A 214 12.54 18.58 -26.00
C ASN A 214 13.27 17.75 -27.08
N ARG A 215 13.07 16.42 -27.11
CA ARG A 215 13.76 15.50 -28.03
C ARG A 215 12.73 14.68 -28.83
N PRO A 216 13.01 14.39 -30.11
CA PRO A 216 12.22 13.43 -30.87
C PRO A 216 12.38 12.01 -30.29
N THR A 217 11.39 11.16 -30.54
CA THR A 217 11.36 9.78 -30.08
C THR A 217 12.42 8.95 -30.81
N ARG A 218 13.11 8.05 -30.08
CA ARG A 218 14.14 7.14 -30.61
C ARG A 218 13.59 5.74 -30.86
N LEU A 219 12.27 5.62 -31.08
CA LEU A 219 11.59 4.34 -31.28
C LEU A 219 12.18 3.58 -32.47
N ASP A 220 12.51 4.27 -33.55
CA ASP A 220 13.11 3.68 -34.76
C ASP A 220 14.45 2.98 -34.46
N GLU A 221 15.26 3.52 -33.55
CA GLU A 221 16.53 2.90 -33.15
C GLU A 221 16.30 1.59 -32.38
N VAL A 222 15.28 1.56 -31.52
CA VAL A 222 14.93 0.37 -30.74
C VAL A 222 14.33 -0.70 -31.66
N GLU A 223 13.49 -0.31 -32.62
CA GLU A 223 12.94 -1.22 -33.63
C GLU A 223 14.06 -1.85 -34.48
N GLN A 224 15.04 -1.05 -34.92
CA GLN A 224 16.21 -1.55 -35.64
C GLN A 224 17.05 -2.52 -34.78
N ALA A 225 17.23 -2.21 -33.49
CA ALA A 225 17.97 -3.08 -32.58
C ALA A 225 17.26 -4.43 -32.36
N LEU A 226 15.93 -4.43 -32.20
CA LEU A 226 15.14 -5.66 -32.08
C LEU A 226 15.23 -6.53 -33.34
N LEU A 227 15.14 -5.93 -34.52
CA LEU A 227 15.30 -6.64 -35.79
C LEU A 227 16.71 -7.21 -35.94
N ALA A 228 17.74 -6.42 -35.64
CA ALA A 228 19.14 -6.86 -35.71
C ALA A 228 19.43 -8.02 -34.74
N LEU A 229 18.85 -7.99 -33.53
CA LEU A 229 18.96 -9.09 -32.57
C LEU A 229 18.42 -10.38 -33.16
N GLU A 230 17.18 -10.39 -33.66
CA GLU A 230 16.56 -11.60 -34.19
C GLU A 230 17.24 -12.10 -35.47
N CYS A 231 17.75 -11.20 -36.33
CA CYS A 231 18.59 -11.59 -37.46
C CYS A 231 19.87 -12.31 -37.01
N ARG A 232 20.50 -11.88 -35.91
CA ARG A 232 21.69 -12.53 -35.34
C ARG A 232 21.35 -13.91 -34.78
N VAL A 233 20.23 -14.04 -34.06
CA VAL A 233 19.76 -15.33 -33.53
C VAL A 233 19.53 -16.32 -34.66
N ALA A 234 18.82 -15.91 -35.72
CA ALA A 234 18.57 -16.76 -36.88
C ALA A 234 19.87 -17.20 -37.59
N ALA A 235 20.88 -16.32 -37.66
CA ALA A 235 22.17 -16.64 -38.24
C ALA A 235 22.98 -17.64 -37.39
N ASP A 236 22.92 -17.53 -36.07
CA ASP A 236 23.57 -18.46 -35.14
C ASP A 236 22.89 -19.85 -35.18
N ASP A 237 21.56 -19.89 -35.25
CA ASP A 237 20.79 -21.14 -35.42
C ASP A 237 21.13 -21.84 -36.74
N ALA A 238 21.21 -21.09 -37.85
CA ALA A 238 21.58 -21.61 -39.17
C ALA A 238 23.04 -22.11 -39.21
N ARG A 239 23.95 -21.51 -38.43
CA ARG A 239 25.34 -21.98 -38.29
C ARG A 239 25.40 -23.26 -37.47
N SER A 240 24.58 -23.36 -36.43
CA SER A 240 24.49 -24.55 -35.57
C SER A 240 24.02 -25.77 -36.37
N THR A 241 22.97 -25.63 -37.19
CA THR A 241 22.44 -26.73 -38.02
C THR A 241 23.45 -27.23 -39.07
N ARG A 242 24.26 -26.34 -39.65
CA ARG A 242 25.30 -26.72 -40.63
C ARG A 242 26.46 -27.50 -40.01
N LYS A 243 26.74 -27.34 -38.72
CA LYS A 243 27.88 -28.00 -38.05
C LYS A 243 27.56 -29.43 -37.59
N VAL A 244 26.27 -29.79 -37.55
CA VAL A 244 25.77 -31.09 -37.07
C VAL A 244 25.46 -32.06 -38.23
N ALA A 245 25.36 -31.55 -39.46
CA ALA A 245 25.22 -32.33 -40.69
C ALA A 245 26.59 -32.63 -41.31
#